data_AF-A0A843IJC9-F1
#
_entry.id   AF-A0A843IJC9-F1
#
_cell.length_a   1.000
_cell.length_b   1.000
_cell.length_c   1.000
_cell.angle_alpha   90.00
_cell.angle_beta   90.00
_cell.angle_gamma   90.00
#
_symmetry.space_group_name_H-M   'P 1'
#
loop_
_entity.id
_entity.type
_entity.pdbx_description
1 polymer ?
#
loop_
_entity_poly.entity_id
_entity_poly.type
_entity_poly.pdbx_seq_one_letter_code
_entity_poly.pdbx_strand_id
1 'polypeptide(L)'
;MDDETLRKYAFVIVSSYRTKTVKALQNDVKTPTQISTDSGIRTNHVSKVLRELKEEGMAECINEDVKKGRLYRLTDLGEEIAENIK
;
A
#
# COMPACT_ATOMS: atom_id res chain seq x y z
N MET A 1 12.90 -12.91 -0.91
CA MET A 1 13.12 -11.86 0.11
C MET A 1 14.54 -11.89 0.63
N ASP A 2 15.34 -10.91 0.21
CA ASP A 2 16.60 -10.53 0.87
C ASP A 2 16.35 -9.80 2.21
N ASP A 3 17.43 -9.47 2.93
CA ASP A 3 17.39 -8.79 4.23
C ASP A 3 16.67 -7.43 4.21
N GLU A 4 16.77 -6.66 3.12
CA GLU A 4 16.09 -5.37 3.00
C GLU A 4 14.58 -5.58 2.86
N THR A 5 14.19 -6.52 2.00
CA THR A 5 12.80 -6.88 1.74
C THR A 5 12.14 -7.45 3.00
N LEU A 6 12.88 -8.22 3.81
CA LEU A 6 12.41 -8.69 5.12
C LEU A 6 12.16 -7.56 6.13
N ARG A 7 12.99 -6.50 6.13
CA ARG A 7 12.76 -5.32 6.98
C ARG A 7 11.48 -4.58 6.58
N LYS A 8 11.24 -4.43 5.27
CA LYS A 8 10.01 -3.80 4.76
C LYS A 8 8.78 -4.66 4.99
N TYR A 9 8.91 -5.98 4.89
CA TYR A 9 7.87 -6.92 5.31
C TYR A 9 7.54 -6.74 6.80
N ALA A 10 8.56 -6.73 7.67
CA ALA A 10 8.38 -6.50 9.12
C ALA A 10 7.70 -5.16 9.40
N PHE A 11 8.08 -4.10 8.67
CA PHE A 11 7.39 -2.82 8.71
C PHE A 11 5.91 -3.01 8.40
N VAL A 12 5.52 -3.62 7.28
CA VAL A 12 4.11 -3.81 6.93
C VAL A 12 3.33 -4.58 8.00
N ILE A 13 3.79 -5.76 8.41
CA ILE A 13 3.01 -6.67 9.26
C ILE A 13 2.76 -6.16 10.69
N VAL A 14 3.61 -5.26 11.21
CA VAL A 14 3.46 -4.70 12.56
C VAL A 14 2.24 -3.77 12.67
N SER A 15 1.70 -3.27 11.54
CA SER A 15 0.51 -2.41 11.52
C SER A 15 -0.62 -3.05 10.74
N SER A 16 -1.74 -3.30 11.41
CA SER A 16 -2.96 -3.80 10.76
C SER A 16 -3.44 -2.89 9.63
N TYR A 17 -3.17 -1.59 9.69
CA TYR A 17 -3.57 -0.65 8.65
C TYR A 17 -2.69 -0.77 7.41
N ARG A 18 -1.38 -0.96 7.58
CA ARG A 18 -0.45 -1.22 6.47
C ARG A 18 -0.77 -2.55 5.82
N THR A 19 -0.90 -3.61 6.61
CA THR A 19 -1.27 -4.95 6.13
C THR A 19 -2.54 -4.93 5.29
N LYS A 20 -3.61 -4.30 5.79
CA LYS A 20 -4.89 -4.22 5.07
C LYS A 20 -4.81 -3.34 3.82
N THR A 21 -4.04 -2.24 3.86
CA THR A 21 -3.86 -1.36 2.70
C THR A 21 -3.07 -2.06 1.59
N VAL A 22 -2.00 -2.78 1.95
CA VAL A 22 -1.21 -3.58 1.00
C VAL A 22 -2.07 -4.69 0.40
N LYS A 23 -2.79 -5.47 1.22
CA LYS A 23 -3.72 -6.50 0.73
C LYS A 23 -4.82 -5.92 -0.17
N ALA A 24 -5.32 -4.73 0.13
CA ALA A 24 -6.32 -4.08 -0.71
C ALA A 24 -5.78 -3.65 -2.08
N LEU A 25 -4.48 -3.36 -2.19
CA LEU A 25 -3.82 -2.98 -3.45
C LEU A 25 -3.23 -4.17 -4.23
N GLN A 26 -3.15 -5.35 -3.62
CA GLN A 26 -2.52 -6.51 -4.22
C GLN A 26 -3.17 -6.86 -5.57
N ASN A 27 -2.34 -6.93 -6.62
CA ASN A 27 -2.75 -7.21 -8.00
C ASN A 27 -3.78 -6.24 -8.61
N ASP A 28 -3.91 -5.01 -8.09
CA ASP A 28 -4.91 -4.06 -8.57
C ASP A 28 -4.46 -2.59 -8.48
N VAL A 29 -5.06 -1.74 -9.29
CA VAL A 29 -4.86 -0.30 -9.28
C VAL A 29 -6.08 0.38 -8.67
N LYS A 30 -5.91 1.07 -7.54
CA LYS A 30 -7.04 1.62 -6.79
C LYS A 30 -6.86 3.06 -6.37
N THR A 31 -7.99 3.76 -6.24
CA THR A 31 -8.06 5.06 -5.58
C THR A 31 -8.06 4.91 -4.05
N PRO A 32 -7.64 5.95 -3.29
CA PRO A 32 -7.75 5.94 -1.83
C PRO A 32 -9.15 5.59 -1.30
N THR A 33 -10.20 5.97 -2.03
CA THR A 33 -11.59 5.66 -1.67
C THR A 33 -11.90 4.17 -1.87
N GLN A 34 -11.47 3.55 -2.97
CA GLN A 34 -11.65 2.11 -3.18
C GLN A 34 -10.90 1.30 -2.12
N ILE A 35 -9.64 1.66 -1.85
CA ILE A 35 -8.82 1.03 -0.80
C ILE A 35 -9.51 1.17 0.57
N SER A 36 -10.09 2.33 0.86
CA SER A 36 -10.85 2.59 2.09
C SER A 36 -12.04 1.64 2.24
N THR A 37 -12.80 1.43 1.18
CA THR A 37 -13.92 0.48 1.15
C THR A 37 -13.44 -0.96 1.37
N ASP A 38 -12.42 -1.39 0.62
CA ASP A 38 -11.94 -2.78 0.64
C ASP A 38 -11.25 -3.16 1.96
N SER A 39 -10.52 -2.22 2.55
CA SER A 39 -9.80 -2.43 3.82
C SER A 39 -10.66 -2.16 5.06
N GLY A 40 -11.80 -1.47 4.90
CA GLY A 40 -12.62 -0.95 6.00
C GLY A 40 -11.92 0.15 6.82
N ILE A 41 -10.87 0.77 6.28
CA ILE A 41 -10.11 1.85 6.92
C ILE A 41 -10.62 3.19 6.41
N ARG A 42 -10.76 4.20 7.27
CA ARG A 42 -11.16 5.54 6.82
C ARG A 42 -10.12 6.13 5.86
N THR A 43 -10.59 6.85 4.83
CA THR A 43 -9.75 7.37 3.73
C THR A 43 -8.60 8.27 4.20
N ASN A 44 -8.75 8.99 5.31
CA ASN A 44 -7.69 9.80 5.91
C ASN A 44 -6.50 8.94 6.41
N HIS A 45 -6.80 7.80 7.02
CA HIS A 45 -5.78 6.84 7.45
C HIS A 45 -5.16 6.11 6.26
N VAL A 46 -5.97 5.71 5.27
CA VAL A 46 -5.46 5.15 4.01
C VAL A 46 -4.47 6.12 3.35
N SER A 47 -4.81 7.41 3.25
CA SER A 47 -3.92 8.42 2.64
C SER A 47 -2.59 8.53 3.39
N LYS A 48 -2.61 8.44 4.72
CA LYS A 48 -1.39 8.41 5.55
C LYS A 48 -0.56 7.17 5.26
N VAL A 49 -1.19 5.99 5.25
CA VAL A 49 -0.51 4.71 4.98
C VAL A 49 0.08 4.68 3.58
N LEU A 50 -0.65 5.13 2.56
CA LEU A 50 -0.13 5.19 1.19
C LEU A 50 1.10 6.09 1.06
N ARG A 51 1.15 7.18 1.83
CA ARG A 51 2.33 8.03 1.89
C ARG A 51 3.51 7.29 2.53
N GLU A 52 3.30 6.61 3.66
CA GLU A 52 4.33 5.80 4.32
C GLU A 52 4.85 4.68 3.39
N LEU A 53 3.95 3.96 2.72
CA LEU A 53 4.32 2.90 1.78
C LEU A 53 5.08 3.45 0.57
N LYS A 54 4.74 4.65 0.09
CA LYS A 54 5.46 5.34 -0.99
C LYS A 54 6.85 5.78 -0.55
N GLU A 55 6.98 6.33 0.66
CA GLU A 55 8.28 6.73 1.24
C GLU A 55 9.22 5.52 1.41
N GLU A 56 8.69 4.34 1.71
CA GLU A 56 9.43 3.07 1.80
C GLU A 56 9.62 2.35 0.43
N GLY A 57 9.07 2.90 -0.66
CA GLY A 57 9.20 2.35 -2.02
C GLY A 57 8.34 1.11 -2.32
N MET A 58 7.31 0.84 -1.52
CA MET A 58 6.40 -0.31 -1.69
C MET A 58 5.15 0.04 -2.51
N ALA A 59 4.82 1.32 -2.65
CA ALA A 59 3.66 1.77 -3.43
C ALA A 59 3.99 3.03 -4.21
N GLU A 60 3.26 3.27 -5.29
CA GLU A 60 3.41 4.48 -6.10
C GLU A 60 2.06 5.04 -6.54
N CYS A 61 2.05 6.34 -6.85
CA CYS A 61 0.89 7.03 -7.38
C CYS A 61 1.11 7.25 -8.88
N ILE A 62 0.27 6.65 -9.72
CA ILE A 62 0.45 6.62 -11.17
C ILE A 62 0.25 8.01 -11.80
N ASN A 63 -0.60 8.84 -11.18
CA ASN A 63 -0.98 10.17 -11.65
C ASN A 63 -0.78 11.22 -10.55
N GLU A 64 0.47 11.55 -10.24
CA GLU A 64 0.79 12.49 -9.15
C GLU A 64 0.30 13.93 -9.40
N ASP A 65 0.17 14.29 -10.67
CA ASP A 65 -0.24 15.60 -11.19
C ASP A 65 -1.69 15.95 -10.84
N VAL A 66 -2.55 14.95 -10.59
CA VAL A 66 -3.95 15.20 -10.23
C VAL A 66 -4.15 15.30 -8.72
N LYS A 67 -5.04 16.21 -8.32
CA LYS A 67 -5.47 16.35 -6.92
C LYS A 67 -6.62 15.40 -6.55
N LYS A 68 -7.49 15.05 -7.50
CA LYS A 68 -8.63 14.15 -7.32
C LYS A 68 -8.50 12.97 -8.28
N GLY A 69 -8.88 11.77 -7.83
CA GLY A 69 -8.81 10.56 -8.65
C GLY A 69 -7.40 9.97 -8.75
N ARG A 70 -6.55 10.18 -7.72
CA ARG A 70 -5.23 9.54 -7.65
C ARG A 70 -5.38 8.02 -7.65
N LEU A 71 -4.56 7.37 -8.45
CA LEU A 71 -4.49 5.92 -8.61
C LEU A 71 -3.18 5.43 -8.01
N TYR A 72 -3.30 4.43 -7.15
CA TYR A 72 -2.17 3.79 -6.47
C TYR A 72 -2.07 2.35 -6.91
N ARG A 73 -0.83 1.86 -6.98
CA ARG A 73 -0.49 0.44 -7.14
C ARG A 73 0.69 0.09 -6.25
N LEU A 74 0.89 -1.19 -5.99
CA LEU A 74 2.13 -1.68 -5.40
C LEU A 74 3.24 -1.66 -6.44
N THR A 75 4.47 -1.46 -5.98
CA THR A 75 5.68 -1.74 -6.76
C THR A 75 5.95 -3.24 -6.74
N ASP A 76 6.89 -3.74 -7.54
CA ASP A 76 7.27 -5.17 -7.53
C ASP A 76 7.65 -5.65 -6.11
N LEU A 77 8.35 -4.79 -5.35
CA LEU A 77 8.65 -5.01 -3.94
C LEU A 77 7.39 -5.07 -3.07
N GLY A 78 6.44 -4.17 -3.30
CA GLY A 78 5.17 -4.18 -2.58
C GLY A 78 4.35 -5.43 -2.85
N GLU A 79 4.32 -5.91 -4.10
CA GLU A 79 3.65 -7.15 -4.49
C GLU A 79 4.33 -8.38 -3.87
N GLU A 80 5.67 -8.49 -3.92
CA GLU A 80 6.40 -9.58 -3.23
C GLU A 80 6.06 -9.61 -1.74
N ILE A 81 6.00 -8.44 -1.09
CA ILE A 81 5.59 -8.35 0.31
C ILE A 81 4.14 -8.82 0.47
N ALA A 82 3.20 -8.34 -0.37
CA ALA A 82 1.78 -8.66 -0.30
C ALA A 82 1.50 -10.17 -0.41
N GLU A 83 2.18 -10.86 -1.32
CA GLU A 83 2.09 -12.31 -1.52
C GLU A 83 2.48 -13.11 -0.27
N ASN A 84 3.37 -12.56 0.56
CA ASN A 84 3.88 -13.21 1.76
C ASN A 84 3.07 -12.87 3.03
N ILE A 85 2.07 -11.98 2.95
CA ILE A 85 1.21 -11.66 4.09
C ILE A 85 0.12 -12.73 4.26
N LYS A 86 0.18 -13.49 5.36
CA LYS A 86 -0.86 -14.45 5.76
C LYS A 86 -2.18 -13.79 6.12
#